data_AF-A0A1Y5EPW5-F1
#
_entry.id   AF-A0A1Y5EPW5-F1
#
_cell.length_a   1.000
_cell.length_b   1.000
_cell.length_c   1.000
_cell.angle_alpha   90.00
_cell.angle_beta   90.00
_cell.angle_gamma   90.00
#
_symmetry.space_group_name_H-M   'P 1'
#
loop_
_entity.id
_entity.type
_entity.pdbx_description
1 polymer ?
#
loop_
_entity_poly.entity_id
_entity_poly.type
_entity_poly.pdbx_seq_one_letter_code
_entity_poly.pdbx_strand_id
1 'polypeptide(L)'
;MSFKLNVDDFEGQSIPSVLALVDTAFKKPLSEVLLYDLLLNETINKALRHGVYMYFNDNNECIYVGMCSSSHFAHRIGGHFGMSPKYGMNTFLKRAVKMLGYKTGKYESYVEVLPEISNYGLLIINANTKGKKFIKELEKQFHIAYKPKLNFPKGFPSTYKPLNYDHNFMEGHWPP
;
A
#
# COMPACT_ATOMS: atom_id res chain seq x y z
N MET A 1 -13.31 7.11 11.57
CA MET A 1 -13.48 6.23 10.40
C MET A 1 -12.26 5.34 10.31
N SER A 2 -12.39 4.06 9.93
CA SER A 2 -11.24 3.16 9.83
C SER A 2 -10.50 3.39 8.52
N PHE A 3 -9.17 3.34 8.54
CA PHE A 3 -8.31 3.34 7.34
C PHE A 3 -7.99 1.90 6.87
N LYS A 4 -8.81 0.94 7.31
CA LYS A 4 -8.68 -0.48 7.05
C LYS A 4 -9.93 -0.96 6.33
N LEU A 5 -9.76 -1.47 5.11
CA LEU A 5 -10.79 -2.18 4.36
C LEU A 5 -10.59 -3.68 4.53
N ASN A 6 -11.65 -4.49 4.42
CA ASN A 6 -11.52 -5.93 4.33
C ASN A 6 -11.71 -6.36 2.88
N VAL A 7 -10.85 -7.27 2.41
CA VAL A 7 -10.95 -7.77 1.04
C VAL A 7 -12.22 -8.58 0.79
N ASP A 8 -12.81 -9.14 1.84
CA ASP A 8 -14.08 -9.87 1.75
C ASP A 8 -15.23 -8.92 1.36
N ASP A 9 -15.10 -7.61 1.63
CA ASP A 9 -16.08 -6.60 1.20
C ASP A 9 -16.03 -6.36 -0.33
N PHE A 10 -14.99 -6.83 -1.02
CA PHE A 10 -14.79 -6.65 -2.46
C PHE A 10 -15.38 -7.80 -3.28
N GLU A 11 -15.77 -8.91 -2.63
CA GLU A 11 -16.26 -10.10 -3.31
C GLU A 11 -17.54 -9.82 -4.09
N GLY A 12 -17.55 -10.19 -5.38
CA GLY A 12 -18.67 -9.92 -6.29
C GLY A 12 -18.84 -8.47 -6.74
N GLN A 13 -17.96 -7.54 -6.32
CA GLN A 13 -17.97 -6.17 -6.81
C GLN A 13 -17.23 -6.03 -8.14
N SER A 14 -17.63 -5.10 -8.99
CA SER A 14 -16.88 -4.76 -10.21
C SER A 14 -15.57 -4.04 -9.88
N ILE A 15 -14.58 -4.12 -10.78
CA ILE A 15 -13.31 -3.38 -10.62
C ILE A 15 -13.55 -1.88 -10.38
N PRO A 16 -14.39 -1.16 -11.16
CA PRO A 16 -14.67 0.25 -10.90
C PRO A 16 -15.24 0.52 -9.49
N SER A 17 -16.10 -0.38 -8.99
CA SER A 17 -16.72 -0.22 -7.66
C SER A 17 -15.67 -0.33 -6.54
N VAL A 18 -14.77 -1.31 -6.65
CA VAL A 18 -13.68 -1.48 -5.67
C VAL A 18 -12.70 -0.31 -5.72
N LEU A 19 -12.36 0.19 -6.91
CA LEU A 19 -11.50 1.37 -7.04
C LEU A 19 -12.17 2.62 -6.44
N ALA A 20 -13.46 2.84 -6.71
CA ALA A 20 -14.20 3.95 -6.10
C ALA A 20 -14.25 3.86 -4.57
N LEU A 21 -14.42 2.65 -4.02
CA LEU A 21 -14.34 2.41 -2.58
C LEU A 21 -12.96 2.75 -2.03
N VAL A 22 -11.88 2.33 -2.69
CA VAL A 22 -10.50 2.66 -2.29
C VAL A 22 -10.26 4.16 -2.37
N ASP A 23 -10.71 4.83 -3.43
CA ASP A 23 -10.50 6.26 -3.68
C ASP A 23 -11.23 7.14 -2.65
N THR A 24 -12.39 6.70 -2.17
CA THR A 24 -13.23 7.41 -1.19
C THR A 24 -12.98 7.00 0.26
N ALA A 25 -12.32 5.86 0.51
CA ALA A 25 -12.01 5.41 1.87
C ALA A 25 -11.15 6.43 2.63
N PHE A 26 -11.30 6.50 3.95
CA PHE A 26 -10.42 7.32 4.78
C PHE A 26 -8.98 6.79 4.73
N LYS A 27 -8.00 7.67 4.50
CA LYS A 27 -6.57 7.36 4.61
C LYS A 27 -6.02 8.05 5.84
N LYS A 28 -5.38 7.28 6.72
CA LYS A 28 -4.84 7.84 7.97
C LYS A 28 -3.51 8.56 7.68
N PRO A 29 -3.33 9.81 8.11
CA PRO A 29 -2.04 10.51 7.96
C PRO A 29 -0.90 9.71 8.58
N LEU A 30 0.25 9.62 7.89
CA LEU A 30 1.41 8.85 8.36
C LEU A 30 1.88 9.28 9.76
N SER A 31 1.80 10.58 10.06
CA SER A 31 2.14 11.15 11.37
C SER A 31 1.25 10.66 12.52
N GLU A 32 0.06 10.14 12.22
CA GLU A 32 -0.92 9.68 13.20
C GLU A 32 -0.99 8.15 13.32
N VAL A 33 -0.29 7.41 12.45
CA VAL A 33 -0.29 5.95 12.47
C VAL A 33 0.47 5.45 13.70
N LEU A 34 -0.25 4.85 14.63
CA LEU A 34 0.32 4.21 15.81
C LEU A 34 0.68 2.77 15.48
N LEU A 35 1.72 2.25 16.13
CA LEU A 35 2.12 0.84 15.97
C LEU A 35 0.95 -0.12 16.23
N TYR A 36 0.12 0.19 17.22
CA TYR A 36 -1.05 -0.63 17.58
C TYR A 36 -2.09 -0.70 16.46
N ASP A 37 -2.22 0.36 15.64
CA ASP A 37 -3.14 0.35 14.50
C ASP A 37 -2.75 -0.73 13.48
N LEU A 38 -1.48 -1.14 13.44
CA LEU A 38 -0.97 -2.15 12.50
C LEU A 38 -1.12 -3.58 13.01
N LEU A 39 -1.68 -3.79 14.21
CA LEU A 39 -1.80 -5.09 14.87
C LEU A 39 -3.23 -5.63 14.88
N LEU A 40 -4.24 -4.76 14.90
CA LEU A 40 -5.65 -5.11 15.05
C LEU A 40 -6.51 -4.36 14.04
N ASN A 41 -7.48 -5.07 13.46
CA ASN A 41 -8.63 -4.44 12.83
C ASN A 41 -9.73 -4.29 13.88
N GLU A 42 -9.93 -3.06 14.35
CA GLU A 42 -10.89 -2.68 15.38
C GLU A 42 -12.34 -2.96 14.99
N THR A 43 -12.66 -2.89 13.69
CA THR A 43 -14.04 -3.07 13.19
C THR A 43 -14.52 -4.51 13.38
N ILE A 44 -13.62 -5.48 13.21
CA ILE A 44 -13.96 -6.91 13.29
C ILE A 44 -13.32 -7.61 14.50
N ASN A 45 -12.57 -6.87 15.32
CA ASN A 45 -11.79 -7.36 16.45
C ASN A 45 -10.93 -8.60 16.11
N LYS A 46 -10.18 -8.53 15.01
CA LYS A 46 -9.26 -9.59 14.57
C LYS A 46 -7.86 -9.03 14.35
N ALA A 47 -6.85 -9.86 14.57
CA ALA A 47 -5.46 -9.52 14.25
C ALA A 47 -5.34 -9.02 12.80
N LEU A 48 -4.42 -8.10 12.53
CA LEU A 48 -4.17 -7.55 11.20
C LEU A 48 -2.76 -8.01 10.76
N ARG A 49 -2.68 -8.98 9.86
CA ARG A 49 -1.42 -9.67 9.54
C ARG A 49 -1.02 -9.51 8.07
N HIS A 50 -1.92 -9.86 7.16
CA HIS A 50 -1.62 -10.04 5.75
C HIS A 50 -2.60 -9.28 4.85
N GLY A 51 -2.11 -8.86 3.69
CA GLY A 51 -2.88 -8.12 2.71
C GLY A 51 -2.04 -7.08 1.99
N VAL A 52 -2.66 -5.99 1.59
CA VAL A 52 -2.05 -4.89 0.83
C VAL A 52 -2.11 -3.60 1.65
N TYR A 53 -1.09 -2.77 1.54
CA TYR A 53 -1.10 -1.41 2.07
C TYR A 53 -0.73 -0.43 0.95
N MET A 54 -1.25 0.78 1.05
CA MET A 54 -1.14 1.80 0.02
C MET A 54 -0.82 3.14 0.67
N TYR A 55 0.09 3.90 0.04
CA TYR A 55 0.41 5.27 0.44
C TYR A 55 -0.10 6.24 -0.61
N PHE A 56 -0.72 7.32 -0.15
CA PHE A 56 -1.30 8.39 -0.95
C PHE A 56 -0.63 9.72 -0.58
N ASN A 57 -0.36 10.58 -1.57
CA ASN A 57 0.14 11.93 -1.27
C ASN A 57 -1.01 12.89 -0.89
N ASP A 58 -0.68 14.17 -0.66
CA ASP A 58 -1.65 15.20 -0.27
C ASP A 58 -2.73 15.47 -1.33
N ASN A 59 -2.48 15.09 -2.58
CA ASN A 59 -3.45 15.17 -3.68
C ASN A 59 -4.33 13.91 -3.78
N ASN A 60 -4.26 13.01 -2.79
CA ASN A 60 -4.91 11.69 -2.80
C ASN A 60 -4.50 10.81 -3.99
N GLU A 61 -3.31 11.03 -4.57
CA GLU A 61 -2.75 10.16 -5.60
C GLU A 61 -2.05 8.97 -4.94
N CYS A 62 -2.39 7.74 -5.35
CA CYS A 62 -1.69 6.55 -4.88
C CYS A 62 -0.23 6.54 -5.41
N ILE A 63 0.72 6.79 -4.53
CA ILE A 63 2.14 6.89 -4.87
C ILE A 63 2.90 5.59 -4.64
N TYR A 64 2.39 4.70 -3.78
CA TYR A 64 3.02 3.42 -3.46
C TYR A 64 1.98 2.37 -3.06
N VAL A 65 2.17 1.14 -3.51
CA VAL A 65 1.41 -0.05 -3.10
C VAL A 65 2.41 -1.11 -2.67
N GLY A 66 2.13 -1.83 -1.59
CA GLY A 66 2.92 -2.99 -1.24
C GLY A 66 2.11 -4.04 -0.52
N MET A 67 2.67 -5.24 -0.43
CA MET A 67 2.00 -6.37 0.21
C MET A 67 2.71 -6.90 1.46
N CYS A 68 1.91 -7.57 2.27
CA CYS A 68 2.29 -8.40 3.41
C CYS A 68 1.71 -9.79 3.19
N SER A 69 2.47 -10.71 2.56
CA SER A 69 1.99 -12.07 2.27
C SER A 69 2.70 -13.19 3.05
N SER A 70 3.81 -12.86 3.70
CA SER A 70 4.57 -13.76 4.58
C SER A 70 5.15 -13.05 5.81
N SER A 71 4.89 -11.76 5.94
CA SER A 71 5.31 -10.89 7.04
C SER A 71 4.10 -10.10 7.52
N HIS A 72 4.07 -9.67 8.78
CA HIS A 72 2.99 -8.85 9.28
C HIS A 72 3.13 -7.37 8.87
N PHE A 73 1.99 -6.66 8.79
CA PHE A 73 1.94 -5.23 8.49
C PHE A 73 2.88 -4.40 9.35
N ALA A 74 2.83 -4.54 10.68
CA ALA A 74 3.71 -3.81 11.60
C ALA A 74 5.20 -3.94 11.26
N HIS A 75 5.65 -5.15 10.94
CA HIS A 75 7.05 -5.40 10.57
C HIS A 75 7.38 -4.82 9.19
N ARG A 76 6.53 -5.09 8.19
CA ARG A 76 6.81 -4.67 6.81
C ARG A 76 6.74 -3.15 6.68
N ILE A 77 5.64 -2.53 7.11
CA ILE A 77 5.44 -1.08 7.11
C ILE A 77 6.55 -0.40 7.92
N GLY A 78 6.86 -0.88 9.13
CA GLY A 78 7.98 -0.32 9.92
C GLY A 78 9.31 -0.36 9.15
N GLY A 79 9.59 -1.46 8.45
CA GLY A 79 10.80 -1.59 7.61
C GLY A 79 10.90 -0.55 6.49
N HIS A 80 9.77 -0.04 5.98
CA HIS A 80 9.74 1.00 4.96
C HIS A 80 10.26 2.37 5.45
N PHE A 81 10.28 2.60 6.76
CA PHE A 81 10.69 3.84 7.41
C PHE A 81 12.08 3.76 8.09
N GLY A 82 12.88 2.74 7.79
CA GLY A 82 14.26 2.67 8.28
C GLY A 82 15.09 3.88 7.83
N MET A 83 15.56 4.68 8.79
CA MET A 83 16.24 5.96 8.50
C MET A 83 17.74 5.82 8.16
N SER A 84 18.33 4.64 8.31
CA SER A 84 19.73 4.45 7.95
C SER A 84 19.89 4.40 6.42
N PRO A 85 20.82 5.18 5.82
CA PRO A 85 21.11 5.12 4.39
C PRO A 85 21.54 3.72 3.90
N LYS A 86 22.07 2.90 4.82
CA LYS A 86 22.50 1.52 4.59
C LYS A 86 21.39 0.49 4.82
N TYR A 87 20.20 0.91 5.29
CA TYR A 87 19.11 -0.01 5.59
C TYR A 87 18.51 -0.58 4.31
N GLY A 88 18.60 -1.90 4.12
CA GLY A 88 18.18 -2.55 2.88
C GLY A 88 16.67 -2.53 2.62
N MET A 89 15.84 -2.34 3.66
CA MET A 89 14.38 -2.43 3.57
C MET A 89 13.63 -1.09 3.47
N ASN A 90 14.30 0.07 3.51
CA ASN A 90 13.67 1.41 3.53
C ASN A 90 13.10 1.85 2.18
N THR A 91 12.44 0.95 1.46
CA THR A 91 12.06 1.14 0.06
C THR A 91 10.99 2.21 -0.16
N PHE A 92 10.18 2.59 0.83
CA PHE A 92 9.29 3.74 0.68
C PHE A 92 10.01 5.04 1.00
N LEU A 93 10.50 5.20 2.23
CA LEU A 93 11.10 6.47 2.68
C LEU A 93 12.28 6.86 1.79
N LYS A 94 13.17 5.93 1.45
CA LYS A 94 14.27 6.20 0.51
C LYS A 94 13.79 6.66 -0.87
N ARG A 95 12.67 6.13 -1.36
CA ARG A 95 12.11 6.53 -2.65
C ARG A 95 11.38 7.88 -2.55
N ALA A 96 10.71 8.16 -1.44
CA ALA A 96 10.13 9.47 -1.16
C ALA A 96 11.21 10.56 -1.09
N VAL A 97 12.30 10.31 -0.34
CA VAL A 97 13.48 11.20 -0.28
C VAL A 97 14.00 11.52 -1.68
N LYS A 98 14.16 10.50 -2.54
CA LYS A 98 14.61 10.70 -3.92
C LYS A 98 13.58 11.49 -4.76
N MET A 99 12.30 11.17 -4.62
CA MET A 99 11.21 11.80 -5.38
C MET A 99 11.11 13.30 -5.08
N LEU A 100 11.30 13.69 -3.82
CA LEU A 100 11.28 15.09 -3.36
C LEU A 100 12.60 15.84 -3.65
N GLY A 101 13.55 15.21 -4.35
CA GLY A 101 14.80 15.86 -4.79
C GLY A 101 15.96 15.78 -3.79
N TYR A 102 15.79 15.08 -2.67
CA TYR A 102 16.81 14.97 -1.63
C TYR A 102 17.83 13.85 -1.88
N LYS A 103 18.99 13.95 -1.21
CA LYS A 103 20.10 12.99 -1.36
C LYS A 103 19.94 11.77 -0.45
N THR A 104 19.56 10.62 -1.03
CA THR A 104 19.33 9.35 -0.29
C THR A 104 20.52 8.75 0.49
N GLY A 105 21.74 9.30 0.34
CA GLY A 105 22.95 8.83 1.02
C GLY A 105 23.25 9.51 2.37
N LYS A 106 22.45 10.52 2.75
CA LYS A 106 22.65 11.34 3.94
C LYS A 106 21.51 11.12 4.91
N TYR A 107 21.82 10.96 6.20
CA TYR A 107 20.80 10.78 7.24
C TYR A 107 19.90 12.02 7.36
N GLU A 108 20.48 13.21 7.20
CA GLU A 108 19.81 14.51 7.29
C GLU A 108 18.66 14.61 6.30
N SER A 109 18.87 14.14 5.06
CA SER A 109 17.84 14.11 4.03
C SER A 109 16.63 13.23 4.39
N TYR A 110 16.79 12.22 5.25
CA TYR A 110 15.64 11.44 5.75
C TYR A 110 14.87 12.25 6.78
N VAL A 111 15.56 12.98 7.66
CA VAL A 111 14.94 13.85 8.68
C VAL A 111 14.17 14.99 8.03
N GLU A 112 14.78 15.67 7.05
CA GLU A 112 14.20 16.80 6.31
C GLU A 112 12.89 16.42 5.59
N VAL A 113 12.78 15.18 5.12
CA VAL A 113 11.63 14.69 4.36
C VAL A 113 10.45 14.28 5.25
N LEU A 114 10.67 13.96 6.54
CA LEU A 114 9.59 13.48 7.42
C LEU A 114 8.41 14.47 7.54
N PRO A 115 8.63 15.79 7.72
CA PRO A 115 7.55 16.77 7.74
C PRO A 115 6.76 16.81 6.41
N GLU A 116 7.43 16.67 5.26
CA GLU A 116 6.80 16.75 3.94
C GLU A 116 5.89 15.56 3.64
N ILE A 117 6.17 14.39 4.20
CA ILE A 117 5.34 13.19 4.02
C ILE A 117 4.39 12.95 5.20
N SER A 118 4.35 13.85 6.17
CA SER A 118 3.61 13.67 7.43
C SER A 118 2.10 13.49 7.22
N ASN A 119 1.55 14.16 6.20
CA ASN A 119 0.14 14.12 5.83
C ASN A 119 -0.19 13.09 4.75
N TYR A 120 0.81 12.38 4.22
CA TYR A 120 0.56 11.30 3.28
C TYR A 120 -0.34 10.26 3.94
N GLY A 121 -1.32 9.75 3.20
CA GLY A 121 -2.33 8.85 3.71
C GLY A 121 -1.88 7.38 3.62
N LEU A 122 -2.09 6.61 4.68
CA LEU A 122 -2.01 5.15 4.69
C LEU A 122 -3.42 4.55 4.60
N LEU A 123 -3.59 3.60 3.68
CA LEU A 123 -4.74 2.69 3.63
C LEU A 123 -4.25 1.25 3.74
N ILE A 124 -4.95 0.43 4.52
CA ILE A 124 -4.69 -1.01 4.62
C ILE A 124 -5.89 -1.79 4.08
N ILE A 125 -5.61 -2.82 3.29
CA ILE A 125 -6.59 -3.79 2.81
C ILE A 125 -6.24 -5.13 3.45
N ASN A 126 -7.03 -5.51 4.45
CA ASN A 126 -6.92 -6.76 5.18
C ASN A 126 -7.33 -7.94 4.30
N ALA A 127 -6.42 -8.88 4.10
CA ALA A 127 -6.66 -10.12 3.37
C ALA A 127 -6.11 -11.34 4.15
N ASN A 128 -6.18 -11.30 5.48
CA ASN A 128 -5.68 -12.35 6.37
C ASN A 128 -6.14 -13.77 6.04
N THR A 129 -7.38 -13.89 5.58
CA THR A 129 -8.06 -15.16 5.26
C THR A 129 -7.65 -15.67 3.89
N LYS A 130 -6.90 -14.89 3.11
CA LYS A 130 -6.50 -15.22 1.74
C LYS A 130 -5.04 -15.68 1.70
N GLY A 131 -4.74 -16.54 0.74
CA GLY A 131 -3.39 -17.11 0.58
C GLY A 131 -2.37 -16.14 -0.02
N LYS A 132 -1.08 -16.48 0.05
CA LYS A 132 0.03 -15.67 -0.52
C LYS A 132 -0.15 -15.37 -2.01
N LYS A 133 -0.57 -16.37 -2.80
CA LYS A 133 -0.87 -16.17 -4.23
C LYS A 133 -1.92 -15.07 -4.40
N PHE A 134 -2.88 -15.03 -3.47
CA PHE A 134 -3.95 -14.07 -3.56
C PHE A 134 -3.53 -12.65 -3.37
N ILE A 135 -2.81 -12.42 -2.28
CA ILE A 135 -2.33 -11.11 -1.91
C ILE A 135 -1.42 -10.53 -2.99
N LYS A 136 -0.61 -11.38 -3.65
CA LYS A 136 0.25 -10.97 -4.75
C LYS A 136 -0.55 -10.49 -5.97
N GLU A 137 -1.64 -11.17 -6.31
CA GLU A 137 -2.48 -10.73 -7.43
C GLU A 137 -3.25 -9.46 -7.06
N LEU A 138 -3.72 -9.35 -5.81
CA LEU A 138 -4.37 -8.13 -5.31
C LEU A 138 -3.44 -6.90 -5.42
N GLU A 139 -2.19 -7.03 -4.96
CA GLU A 139 -1.15 -6.00 -5.12
C GLU A 139 -0.96 -5.63 -6.60
N LYS A 140 -0.89 -6.63 -7.47
CA LYS A 140 -0.70 -6.42 -8.91
C LYS A 140 -1.88 -5.69 -9.55
N GLN A 141 -3.13 -5.99 -9.17
CA GLN A 141 -4.29 -5.25 -9.68
C GLN A 141 -4.22 -3.78 -9.29
N PHE A 142 -3.88 -3.47 -8.04
CA PHE A 142 -3.71 -2.07 -7.61
C PHE A 142 -2.53 -1.38 -8.26
N HIS A 143 -1.42 -2.09 -8.52
CA HIS A 143 -0.36 -1.54 -9.35
C HIS A 143 -0.86 -1.18 -10.76
N ILE A 144 -1.68 -2.03 -11.39
CA ILE A 144 -2.22 -1.76 -12.74
C ILE A 144 -3.18 -0.58 -12.73
N ALA A 145 -4.10 -0.53 -11.76
CA ALA A 145 -5.07 0.53 -11.62
C ALA A 145 -4.40 1.90 -11.37
N TYR A 146 -3.50 1.96 -10.39
CA TYR A 146 -2.97 3.22 -9.88
C TYR A 146 -1.63 3.64 -10.48
N LYS A 147 -0.87 2.71 -11.06
CA LYS A 147 0.48 2.94 -11.61
C LYS A 147 1.39 3.75 -10.65
N PRO A 148 1.51 3.34 -9.37
CA PRO A 148 2.19 4.14 -8.35
C PRO A 148 3.64 4.45 -8.69
N LYS A 149 3.97 5.75 -8.77
CA LYS A 149 5.29 6.25 -9.20
C LYS A 149 6.44 5.68 -8.36
N LEU A 150 6.25 5.54 -7.05
CA LEU A 150 7.31 5.04 -6.17
C LEU A 150 7.53 3.54 -6.32
N ASN A 151 6.57 2.74 -6.78
CA ASN A 151 6.83 1.33 -7.10
C ASN A 151 7.71 1.17 -8.35
N PHE A 152 7.54 2.09 -9.31
CA PHE A 152 8.07 1.97 -10.67
C PHE A 152 8.94 3.18 -11.07
N PRO A 153 10.03 3.48 -10.33
CA PRO A 153 10.88 4.65 -10.61
C PRO A 153 11.60 4.60 -11.96
N LYS A 154 11.59 3.46 -12.65
CA LYS A 154 12.16 3.25 -13.99
C LYS A 154 11.11 3.08 -15.09
N GLY A 155 9.84 3.33 -14.77
CA GLY A 155 8.71 3.09 -15.68
C GLY A 155 7.91 1.83 -15.33
N PHE A 156 6.66 1.82 -15.77
CA PHE A 156 5.69 0.77 -15.51
C PHE A 156 6.05 -0.53 -16.25
N PRO A 157 5.93 -1.73 -15.64
CA PRO A 157 6.37 -2.97 -16.26
C PRO A 157 5.54 -3.32 -17.51
N SER A 158 6.21 -3.69 -18.61
CA SER A 158 5.53 -4.11 -19.85
C SER A 158 4.76 -5.43 -19.72
N THR A 159 5.07 -6.23 -18.71
CA THR A 159 4.37 -7.49 -18.41
C THR A 159 3.00 -7.27 -17.75
N TYR A 160 2.70 -6.06 -17.30
CA TYR A 160 1.43 -5.73 -16.66
C TYR A 160 0.40 -5.41 -17.74
N LYS A 161 -0.57 -6.31 -17.88
CA LYS A 161 -1.70 -6.12 -18.80
C LYS A 161 -2.71 -5.15 -18.18
N PRO A 162 -3.43 -4.36 -19.00
CA PRO A 162 -4.54 -3.53 -18.50
C PRO A 162 -5.59 -4.38 -17.78
N LEU A 163 -6.27 -3.79 -16.79
CA LEU A 163 -7.43 -4.40 -16.16
C LEU A 163 -8.58 -4.48 -17.17
N ASN A 164 -9.35 -5.57 -17.11
CA ASN A 164 -10.60 -5.67 -17.83
C ASN A 164 -11.73 -5.18 -16.93
N TYR A 165 -12.17 -3.94 -17.11
CA TYR A 165 -13.13 -3.27 -16.23
C TYR A 165 -14.55 -3.84 -16.31
N ASP A 166 -14.83 -4.72 -17.27
CA ASP A 166 -16.12 -5.42 -17.40
C ASP A 166 -16.22 -6.67 -16.51
N HIS A 167 -15.14 -7.04 -15.81
CA HIS A 167 -15.13 -8.19 -14.89
C HIS A 167 -15.35 -7.77 -13.44
N ASN A 168 -15.78 -8.74 -12.63
CA ASN A 168 -15.72 -8.60 -11.19
C ASN A 168 -14.26 -8.49 -10.72
N PHE A 169 -14.06 -7.74 -9.65
CA PHE A 169 -12.79 -7.62 -8.96
C PHE A 169 -12.34 -9.04 -8.56
N MET A 170 -11.22 -9.48 -9.15
CA MET A 170 -10.65 -10.82 -9.02
C MET A 170 -11.32 -11.98 -9.80
N GLU A 171 -12.29 -11.74 -10.70
CA GLU A 171 -12.70 -12.74 -11.70
C GLU A 171 -11.62 -12.88 -12.80
N GLY A 172 -11.13 -14.10 -13.03
CA GLY A 172 -10.21 -14.41 -14.13
C GLY A 172 -8.72 -14.56 -13.80
N HIS A 173 -8.32 -14.51 -12.52
CA HIS A 173 -6.89 -14.62 -12.13
C HIS A 173 -6.56 -15.68 -11.06
N TRP A 174 -7.49 -16.59 -10.75
CA TRP A 174 -7.23 -17.76 -9.91
C TRP A 174 -7.14 -19.03 -10.77
N PRO A 175 -6.16 -19.92 -10.54
CA PRO A 175 -6.42 -21.32 -10.83
C PRO A 175 -7.46 -21.83 -9.81
N PRO A 176 -8.28 -22.82 -10.19
CA PRO A 176 -9.19 -23.51 -9.26
C PRO A 176 -8.46 -24.06 -8.03
#